data_AF-A0A507WGV3-F1
#
_entry.id   AF-A0A507WGV3-F1
#
_cell.length_a   1.000
_cell.length_b   1.000
_cell.length_c   1.000
_cell.angle_alpha   90.00
_cell.angle_beta   90.00
_cell.angle_gamma   90.00
#
_symmetry.space_group_name_H-M   'P 1'
#
loop_
_entity.id
_entity.type
_entity.pdbx_description
1 polymer ?
#
loop_
_entity_poly.entity_id
_entity_poly.type
_entity_poly.pdbx_seq_one_letter_code
_entity_poly.pdbx_strand_id
1 'polypeptide(L)'
;MSLKIIERVLLALLLVLVSFCGIWLVVTNPQTIQLNLLLLELPAMNSGLVVLLSFVLGCLLGLLSAVFIFKILPLRWQLRQSQREIAELRKQNAKPPFTA
;
A
#
# COMPACT_ATOMS: atom_id res chain seq x y z
N MET A 1 -9.39 -0.12 31.71
CA MET A 1 -9.02 -0.96 30.56
C MET A 1 -8.13 -0.13 29.65
N SER A 2 -6.92 -0.58 29.30
CA SER A 2 -5.95 0.26 28.55
C SER A 2 -6.49 0.59 27.15
N LEU A 3 -6.41 1.86 26.73
CA LEU A 3 -6.89 2.33 25.41
C LEU A 3 -6.36 1.45 24.26
N LYS A 4 -5.12 0.97 24.38
CA LYS A 4 -4.46 0.07 23.41
C LYS A 4 -5.13 -1.29 23.28
N ILE A 5 -5.74 -1.79 24.36
CA ILE A 5 -6.47 -3.07 24.36
C ILE A 5 -7.79 -2.88 23.62
N ILE A 6 -8.49 -1.77 23.87
CA ILE A 6 -9.74 -1.45 23.19
C ILE A 6 -9.52 -1.34 21.67
N GLU A 7 -8.48 -0.62 21.24
CA GLU A 7 -8.12 -0.51 19.82
C GLU A 7 -7.84 -1.88 19.18
N ARG A 8 -7.07 -2.75 19.85
CA ARG A 8 -6.79 -4.11 19.37
C ARG A 8 -8.04 -4.97 19.26
N VAL A 9 -8.93 -4.90 20.25
CA VAL A 9 -10.20 -5.63 20.24
C VAL A 9 -11.10 -5.12 19.12
N LEU A 10 -11.16 -3.81 18.92
CA LEU A 10 -11.97 -3.20 17.86
C LEU A 10 -11.43 -3.56 16.47
N LEU A 11 -10.11 -3.55 16.28
CA LEU A 11 -9.47 -4.04 15.06
C LEU A 11 -9.73 -5.53 14.82
N ALA A 12 -9.62 -6.37 15.86
CA ALA A 12 -9.90 -7.79 15.74
C ALA A 12 -11.37 -8.05 15.36
N LEU A 13 -12.31 -7.34 15.99
CA LEU A 13 -13.73 -7.43 15.67
C LEU A 13 -14.01 -6.98 14.23
N LEU A 14 -13.42 -5.88 13.79
CA LEU A 14 -13.51 -5.39 12.42
C LEU A 14 -13.03 -6.46 11.42
N LEU A 15 -11.86 -7.06 11.68
CA LEU A 15 -11.31 -8.09 10.81
C LEU A 15 -12.22 -9.31 10.72
N VAL A 16 -12.76 -9.78 11.85
CA VAL A 16 -13.72 -10.88 11.87
C VAL A 16 -14.97 -10.54 11.05
N LEU A 17 -15.51 -9.33 11.20
CA LEU A 17 -16.70 -8.89 10.50
C LEU A 17 -16.49 -8.77 9.00
N VAL A 18 -15.33 -8.24 8.58
CA VAL A 18 -14.91 -8.18 7.18
C VAL A 18 -14.74 -9.58 6.60
N SER A 19 -14.07 -10.49 7.31
CA SER A 19 -13.90 -11.89 6.88
C SER A 19 -15.25 -12.59 6.73
N PHE A 20 -16.16 -12.41 7.70
CA PHE A 20 -17.51 -12.96 7.63
C PHE A 20 -18.28 -12.42 6.43
N CYS A 21 -18.22 -11.11 6.18
CA CYS A 21 -18.83 -10.48 5.01
C CYS A 21 -18.28 -11.06 3.69
N GLY A 22 -16.97 -11.28 3.61
CA GLY A 22 -16.34 -11.91 2.44
C GLY A 22 -16.86 -13.32 2.17
N ILE A 23 -16.94 -14.17 3.20
CA ILE A 23 -17.49 -15.52 3.07
C ILE A 23 -18.97 -15.46 2.68
N TRP A 24 -19.74 -14.62 3.37
CA TRP A 24 -21.17 -14.42 3.11
C TRP A 24 -21.43 -14.00 1.65
N LEU A 25 -20.62 -13.09 1.13
CA LEU A 25 -20.70 -12.61 -0.25
C LEU A 25 -20.50 -13.76 -1.25
N VAL A 26 -19.50 -14.62 -1.06
CA VAL A 26 -19.26 -15.79 -1.93
C VAL A 26 -20.41 -16.78 -1.88
N VAL A 27 -20.93 -17.06 -0.67
CA VAL A 27 -22.01 -18.03 -0.47
C VAL A 27 -23.34 -17.54 -1.03
N THR A 28 -23.66 -16.26 -0.86
CA THR A 28 -24.93 -15.67 -1.32
C THR A 28 -24.95 -15.34 -2.81
N ASN A 29 -23.79 -15.34 -3.47
CA ASN A 29 -23.66 -15.09 -4.89
C ASN A 29 -23.08 -16.32 -5.62
N PRO A 30 -23.85 -17.43 -5.73
CA PRO A 30 -23.37 -18.66 -6.36
C PRO A 30 -23.26 -18.57 -7.90
N GLN A 31 -23.67 -17.45 -8.50
CA GLN A 31 -23.67 -17.26 -9.94
C GLN A 31 -22.26 -17.34 -10.51
N THR A 32 -22.09 -18.13 -11.56
CA THR A 32 -20.82 -18.23 -12.29
C THR A 32 -20.79 -17.23 -13.43
N ILE A 33 -19.78 -16.38 -13.47
CA ILE A 33 -19.60 -15.36 -14.50
C ILE A 33 -18.33 -15.68 -15.29
N GLN A 34 -18.39 -15.57 -16.61
CA GLN A 34 -17.22 -15.58 -17.48
C GLN A 34 -16.60 -14.18 -17.48
N LEU A 35 -15.29 -14.10 -17.23
CA LEU A 35 -14.60 -12.82 -17.20
C LEU A 35 -13.81 -12.63 -18.49
N ASN A 36 -14.10 -11.54 -19.18
CA ASN A 36 -13.29 -11.05 -20.27
C ASN A 36 -12.56 -9.78 -19.79
N LEU A 37 -11.23 -9.86 -19.65
CA LEU A 37 -10.36 -8.78 -19.21
C LEU A 37 -9.80 -7.98 -20.39
N LEU A 38 -10.59 -7.82 -21.46
CA LEU A 38 -10.25 -7.17 -22.74
C LEU A 38 -9.25 -7.94 -23.63
N LEU A 39 -8.20 -8.51 -23.02
CA LEU A 39 -7.13 -9.25 -23.73
C LEU A 39 -7.06 -10.73 -23.29
N LEU A 40 -7.70 -11.07 -22.17
CA LEU A 40 -7.63 -12.39 -21.55
C LEU A 40 -9.03 -12.84 -21.15
N GLU A 41 -9.44 -14.00 -21.64
CA GLU A 41 -10.66 -14.68 -21.21
C GLU A 41 -10.32 -15.67 -20.11
N LEU A 42 -10.96 -15.51 -18.97
CA LEU A 42 -10.82 -16.41 -17.83
C LEU A 42 -11.99 -17.40 -17.79
N PRO A 43 -11.77 -18.60 -17.25
CA PRO A 43 -12.84 -19.58 -17.07
C PRO A 43 -13.98 -19.01 -16.21
N ALA A 44 -15.17 -19.61 -16.33
CA ALA A 44 -16.31 -19.22 -15.51
C ALA A 44 -15.99 -19.45 -14.02
N MET A 45 -16.08 -18.39 -13.22
CA MET A 45 -15.80 -18.41 -11.78
C MET A 45 -16.99 -17.84 -11.00
N ASN A 46 -17.11 -18.22 -9.72
CA ASN A 46 -18.12 -17.67 -8.82
C ASN A 46 -17.96 -16.14 -8.71
N SER A 47 -19.03 -15.39 -8.97
CA SER A 47 -19.02 -13.94 -9.00
C SER A 47 -18.61 -13.32 -7.67
N GLY A 48 -19.07 -13.88 -6.56
CA GLY A 48 -18.70 -13.43 -5.24
C GLY A 48 -17.20 -13.61 -4.97
N LEU A 49 -16.61 -14.70 -5.44
CA LEU A 49 -15.17 -14.95 -5.32
C LEU A 49 -14.36 -13.96 -6.17
N VAL A 50 -14.84 -13.63 -7.38
CA VAL A 50 -14.21 -12.63 -8.26
C VAL A 50 -14.23 -11.24 -7.62
N VAL A 51 -15.35 -10.83 -7.03
CA VAL A 51 -15.47 -9.55 -6.32
C VAL A 51 -14.55 -9.53 -5.11
N LEU A 52 -14.51 -10.61 -4.32
CA LEU A 52 -13.62 -10.72 -3.16
C LEU A 52 -12.15 -10.62 -3.57
N LEU A 53 -11.74 -11.36 -4.61
CA LEU A 53 -10.36 -11.32 -5.11
C LEU A 53 -9.98 -9.94 -5.65
N SER A 54 -10.83 -9.32 -6.45
CA SER A 54 -10.54 -7.99 -7.01
C SER A 54 -10.43 -6.93 -5.90
N PHE A 55 -11.25 -7.03 -4.86
CA PHE A 55 -11.16 -6.17 -3.68
C PHE A 55 -9.83 -6.38 -2.94
N VAL A 56 -9.44 -7.62 -2.64
CA VAL A 56 -8.18 -7.93 -1.96
C VAL A 56 -6.98 -7.44 -2.77
N LEU A 57 -6.97 -7.68 -4.09
CA LEU A 57 -5.93 -7.17 -4.98
C LEU A 57 -5.87 -5.64 -4.97
N GLY A 58 -7.02 -4.97 -5.04
CA GLY A 58 -7.12 -3.52 -4.93
C GLY A 58 -6.54 -2.98 -3.62
N CYS A 59 -6.86 -3.61 -2.48
CA CYS A 59 -6.29 -3.25 -1.18
C CYS A 59 -4.77 -3.44 -1.13
N LEU A 60 -4.25 -4.56 -1.66
CA LEU A 60 -2.82 -4.81 -1.70
C LEU A 60 -2.08 -3.77 -2.55
N LEU A 61 -2.61 -3.46 -3.74
CA LEU A 61 -2.06 -2.43 -4.62
C LEU A 61 -2.15 -1.03 -3.98
N GLY A 62 -3.25 -0.72 -3.31
CA GLY A 62 -3.44 0.52 -2.55
C GLY A 62 -2.42 0.66 -1.42
N LEU A 63 -2.20 -0.41 -0.64
CA LEU A 63 -1.20 -0.40 0.43
C LEU A 63 0.22 -0.25 -0.13
N LEU A 64 0.55 -0.99 -1.19
CA LEU A 64 1.85 -0.93 -1.84
C LEU A 64 2.14 0.46 -2.40
N SER A 65 1.18 1.04 -3.11
CA SER A 65 1.27 2.40 -3.66
C SER A 65 1.37 3.45 -2.56
N ALA A 66 0.63 3.32 -1.45
CA ALA A 66 0.73 4.22 -0.32
C ALA A 66 2.15 4.22 0.28
N VAL A 67 2.76 3.04 0.49
CA VAL A 67 4.15 2.96 0.97
C VAL A 67 5.10 3.61 -0.03
N PHE A 68 4.92 3.36 -1.32
CA PHE A 68 5.76 3.91 -2.37
C PHE A 68 5.68 5.45 -2.41
N ILE A 69 4.47 6.00 -2.34
CA ILE A 69 4.23 7.45 -2.42
C ILE A 69 4.66 8.14 -1.13
N PHE A 70 4.24 7.65 0.03
CA PHE A 70 4.46 8.36 1.30
C PHE A 70 5.86 8.16 1.90
N LYS A 71 6.56 7.05 1.60
CA LYS A 71 7.92 6.84 2.12
C LYS A 71 9.00 7.12 1.10
N ILE A 72 8.85 6.67 -0.15
CA ILE A 72 9.98 6.64 -1.08
C ILE A 72 10.19 8.01 -1.76
N LEU A 73 9.12 8.70 -2.15
CA LEU A 73 9.23 10.05 -2.73
C LEU A 73 9.90 11.06 -1.78
N PRO A 74 9.44 11.24 -0.52
CA PRO A 74 10.07 12.20 0.38
C PRO A 74 11.51 11.79 0.71
N LEU A 75 11.78 10.49 0.88
CA LEU A 75 13.13 9.99 1.17
C LEU A 75 14.10 10.32 0.03
N ARG A 76 13.68 10.17 -1.23
CA ARG A 76 14.49 10.56 -2.40
C ARG A 76 14.74 12.07 -2.45
N TRP A 77 13.79 12.87 -1.99
CA TRP A 77 13.92 14.32 -1.94
C TRP A 77 14.90 14.77 -0.85
N GLN A 78 14.79 14.18 0.34
CA GLN A 78 15.73 14.38 1.44
C GLN A 78 17.16 13.95 1.08
N LEU A 79 17.31 12.81 0.38
CA LEU A 79 18.60 12.36 -0.13
C LEU A 79 19.24 13.38 -1.08
N ARG A 80 18.44 14.00 -1.97
CA ARG A 80 18.95 15.04 -2.88
C ARG A 80 19.37 16.31 -2.13
N GLN A 81 18.64 16.71 -1.09
CA GLN A 81 19.02 17.86 -0.26
C GLN A 81 20.31 17.58 0.52
N SER A 82 20.40 16.43 1.19
CA SER A 82 21.59 16.04 1.94
C SER A 82 22.85 15.97 1.07
N GLN A 83 22.74 15.45 -0.16
CA GLN A 83 23.85 15.43 -1.12
C GLN A 83 24.29 16.84 -1.55
N ARG A 84 23.35 17.79 -1.65
CA ARG A 84 23.67 19.19 -1.97
C ARG A 84 24.43 19.86 -0.82
N GLU A 85 24.02 19.64 0.43
CA GLU A 85 24.72 20.17 1.61
C GLU A 85 26.16 19.64 1.70
N ILE A 86 26.37 18.34 1.49
CA ILE A 86 27.72 17.75 1.47
C ILE A 86 28.57 18.35 0.35
N ALA A 87 28.00 18.57 -0.84
CA ALA A 87 28.72 19.18 -1.96
C ALA A 87 29.15 20.63 -1.66
N GLU A 88 28.29 21.42 -1.01
CA GLU A 88 28.61 22.79 -0.59
C GLU A 88 29.68 22.82 0.52
N LEU A 89 29.58 21.96 1.55
CA LEU A 89 30.60 21.84 2.60
C LEU A 89 31.97 21.43 2.04
N ARG A 90 32.00 20.52 1.05
CA ARG A 90 33.25 20.13 0.36
C ARG A 90 33.87 21.28 -0.40
N LYS A 91 33.09 22.15 -1.05
CA LYS A 91 33.60 23.37 -1.71
C LYS A 91 34.15 24.38 -0.71
N GLN A 92 33.51 24.54 0.44
CA GLN A 92 33.98 25.44 1.49
C GLN A 92 35.31 24.98 2.08
N ASN A 93 35.46 23.68 2.38
CA ASN A 93 36.71 23.13 2.90
C ASN A 93 37.83 22.97 1.84
N ALA A 94 37.50 22.91 0.56
CA ALA A 94 38.48 22.88 -0.53
C ALA A 94 39.04 24.28 -0.88
N LYS A 95 38.43 25.36 -0.36
CA LYS A 95 38.97 26.71 -0.47
C LYS A 95 39.82 26.99 0.78
N PRO A 96 41.16 27.07 0.69
CA PRO A 96 41.98 27.32 1.87
C PRO A 96 41.66 28.70 2.49
N PRO A 97 41.75 28.85 3.82
CA PRO A 97 41.28 30.03 4.55
C PRO A 97 42.18 31.27 4.42
N PHE A 98 43.20 31.25 3.57
CA PHE A 98 44.11 32.39 3.40
C PHE A 98 44.65 32.44 1.97
N THR A 99 44.06 33.31 1.16
CA THR A 99 44.77 34.00 0.08
C THR A 99 44.85 35.46 0.51
N ALA A 100 45.87 35.78 1.30
CA ALA A 100 46.33 37.15 1.52
C ALA A 100 47.53 37.41 0.61
#